data_AF-A0A8S2FLD1-F1
#
_entry.id   AF-A0A8S2FLD1-F1
#
_cell.length_a   1.000
_cell.length_b   1.000
_cell.length_c   1.000
_cell.angle_alpha   90.00
_cell.angle_beta   90.00
_cell.angle_gamma   90.00
#
_symmetry.space_group_name_H-M   'P 1'
#
loop_
_entity.id
_entity.type
_entity.pdbx_description
1 polymer ?
#
loop_
_entity_poly.entity_id
_entity_poly.type
_entity_poly.pdbx_seq_one_letter_code
_entity_poly.pdbx_strand_id
1 'polypeptide(L)'
;LKEFDLNTVTVKDLSFATKFQLEAKRNDFVHAVVSYFTVEFSKCHKYTGFSTSPECPYTHWKQVLFYFDEDIMMHKGEKLNGSFALQPNPKNDRDLDFEIDFHFKAVKYSNLQFKPNQQRFVSRDTISPKPLAPNKDKAADFDNYFQDEIEIRFIGGRGGDGMSSFSRGFQNEFGGPNGGDGGNGAHIILQELTSLNHLQNMYIADNGEPGMSSFMKGRSAEHLVIEIPVGTLVKTANGDIVAELSRHEQKFVVARGGLGGKGNAYFLSNMNRAPSEYELGANGDKKKYILELQLIAHFGLLGFPNAGKSSILRAISRARPIVGDYEFTTLYPQVGTVIYDDFVQIYVADIPGIIQGASKQQQGLGTKFLRHIERCLGLLYVIDMSIERPWEQFDLLSHEIREHNETLSRKPITVIANKIDDEDGKRQLEETRKRIPHPLLPISTTKMINIDKFLVYLRKLHDELVTDDWRAKFLDT
;
A
#
# COMPACT_ATOMS: atom_id res chain seq x y z
N LEU A 1 -21.45 -30.40 -9.04
CA LEU A 1 -20.49 -31.48 -9.33
C LEU A 1 -20.99 -32.25 -10.54
N LYS A 2 -20.10 -32.56 -11.49
CA LYS A 2 -20.38 -33.48 -12.59
C LYS A 2 -19.49 -34.71 -12.38
N GLU A 3 -20.09 -35.89 -12.28
CA GLU A 3 -19.36 -37.15 -12.10
C GLU A 3 -19.12 -37.80 -13.46
N PHE A 4 -17.92 -38.37 -13.64
CA PHE A 4 -17.52 -39.05 -14.87
C PHE A 4 -17.02 -40.45 -14.53
N ASP A 5 -17.49 -41.45 -15.28
CA ASP A 5 -16.88 -42.79 -15.26
C ASP A 5 -15.76 -42.83 -16.31
N LEU A 6 -14.52 -42.95 -15.85
CA LEU A 6 -13.33 -42.97 -16.70
C LEU A 6 -13.33 -44.09 -17.74
N ASN A 7 -14.10 -45.17 -17.53
CA ASN A 7 -14.15 -46.29 -18.48
C ASN A 7 -15.12 -46.04 -19.64
N THR A 8 -16.10 -45.15 -19.46
CA THR A 8 -17.18 -44.92 -20.44
C THR A 8 -17.25 -43.48 -20.93
N VAL A 9 -16.50 -42.56 -20.32
CA VAL A 9 -16.52 -41.14 -20.69
C VAL A 9 -15.96 -40.93 -22.09
N THR A 10 -16.72 -40.21 -22.92
CA THR A 10 -16.27 -39.76 -24.24
C THR A 10 -15.90 -38.28 -24.21
N VAL A 11 -15.14 -37.81 -25.20
CA VAL A 11 -14.75 -36.39 -25.31
C VAL A 11 -15.97 -35.45 -25.36
N LYS A 12 -17.10 -35.92 -25.92
CA LYS A 12 -18.36 -35.17 -25.96
C LYS A 12 -18.95 -34.95 -24.56
N ASP A 13 -18.73 -35.88 -23.65
CA ASP A 13 -19.25 -35.81 -22.28
C ASP A 13 -18.49 -34.77 -21.44
N LEU A 14 -17.27 -34.41 -21.84
CA LEU A 14 -16.42 -33.43 -21.15
C LEU A 14 -16.94 -31.99 -21.29
N SER A 15 -17.87 -31.73 -22.21
CA SER A 15 -18.53 -30.42 -22.30
C SER A 15 -19.58 -30.28 -21.20
N PHE A 16 -19.54 -29.19 -20.44
CA PHE A 16 -20.58 -28.90 -19.46
C PHE A 16 -20.70 -27.41 -19.18
N ALA A 17 -21.91 -27.00 -18.80
CA ALA A 17 -22.19 -25.69 -18.27
C ALA A 17 -22.84 -25.84 -16.89
N THR A 18 -22.39 -25.05 -15.92
CA THR A 18 -22.93 -25.02 -14.57
C THR A 18 -23.09 -23.58 -14.10
N LYS A 19 -24.12 -23.33 -13.29
CA LYS A 19 -24.26 -22.07 -12.57
C LYS A 19 -23.54 -22.18 -11.23
N PHE A 20 -23.04 -21.06 -10.74
CA PHE A 20 -22.46 -20.95 -9.41
C PHE A 20 -22.92 -19.65 -8.74
N GLN A 21 -22.80 -19.62 -7.41
CA GLN A 21 -23.10 -18.46 -6.59
C GLN A 21 -21.99 -18.31 -5.56
N LEU A 22 -21.42 -17.11 -5.47
CA LEU A 22 -20.42 -16.73 -4.48
C LEU A 22 -21.05 -15.70 -3.53
N GLU A 23 -20.77 -15.83 -2.23
CA GLU A 23 -21.27 -14.92 -1.21
C GLU A 23 -20.11 -14.16 -0.57
N ALA A 24 -20.23 -12.84 -0.48
CA ALA A 24 -19.22 -11.99 0.14
C ALA A 24 -19.21 -12.18 1.67
N LYS A 25 -18.07 -12.61 2.23
CA LYS A 25 -17.91 -12.81 3.68
C LYS A 25 -17.65 -11.51 4.45
N ARG A 26 -17.21 -10.45 3.77
CA ARG A 26 -16.90 -9.13 4.32
C ARG A 26 -17.18 -8.03 3.29
N ASN A 27 -17.25 -6.79 3.75
CA ASN A 27 -17.34 -5.62 2.86
C ASN A 27 -15.98 -5.39 2.22
N ASP A 28 -15.88 -5.50 0.89
CA ASP A 28 -14.60 -5.33 0.19
C ASP A 28 -14.79 -5.13 -1.32
N PHE A 29 -13.71 -4.75 -1.99
CA PHE A 29 -13.62 -4.75 -3.45
C PHE A 29 -13.20 -6.14 -3.96
N VAL A 30 -13.92 -6.63 -4.96
CA VAL A 30 -13.64 -7.90 -5.63
C VAL A 30 -12.99 -7.60 -6.98
N HIS A 31 -11.68 -7.82 -7.05
CA HIS A 31 -10.85 -7.53 -8.23
C HIS A 31 -10.72 -8.74 -9.16
N ALA A 32 -10.88 -9.95 -8.63
CA ALA A 32 -10.77 -11.19 -9.39
C ALA A 32 -11.54 -12.35 -8.73
N VAL A 33 -11.80 -13.38 -9.54
CA VAL A 33 -12.29 -14.69 -9.09
C VAL A 33 -11.22 -15.72 -9.35
N VAL A 34 -10.91 -16.52 -8.33
CA VAL A 34 -9.95 -17.63 -8.43
C VAL A 34 -10.71 -18.91 -8.72
N SER A 35 -10.33 -19.59 -9.79
CA SER A 35 -10.78 -20.95 -10.07
C SER A 35 -9.67 -21.94 -9.71
N TYR A 36 -10.05 -22.94 -8.93
CA TYR A 36 -9.25 -24.11 -8.61
C TYR A 36 -10.06 -25.36 -8.92
N PHE A 37 -9.39 -26.50 -8.95
CA PHE A 37 -10.05 -27.78 -9.16
C PHE A 37 -9.60 -28.79 -8.10
N THR A 38 -10.47 -29.73 -7.83
CA THR A 38 -10.21 -30.89 -6.98
C THR A 38 -10.55 -32.13 -7.78
N VAL A 39 -9.60 -33.07 -7.86
CA VAL A 39 -9.78 -34.37 -8.48
C VAL A 39 -9.75 -35.43 -7.40
N GLU A 40 -10.74 -36.31 -7.40
CA GLU A 40 -10.85 -37.40 -6.45
C GLU A 40 -11.03 -38.73 -7.20
N PHE A 41 -10.22 -39.72 -6.84
CA PHE A 41 -10.27 -41.08 -7.38
C PHE A 41 -10.85 -42.02 -6.32
N SER A 42 -12.18 -42.06 -6.25
CA SER A 42 -12.93 -42.75 -5.20
C SER A 42 -12.98 -44.29 -5.36
N LYS A 43 -12.64 -44.82 -6.54
CA LYS A 43 -12.69 -46.26 -6.87
C LYS A 43 -11.31 -46.93 -6.96
N CYS A 44 -10.24 -46.22 -6.61
CA CYS A 44 -8.90 -46.80 -6.49
C CYS A 44 -8.79 -47.70 -5.25
N HIS A 45 -7.82 -48.62 -5.25
CA HIS A 45 -7.48 -49.47 -4.09
C HIS A 45 -7.18 -48.66 -2.82
N LYS A 46 -6.76 -47.39 -2.99
CA LYS A 46 -6.64 -46.38 -1.94
C LYS A 46 -7.28 -45.09 -2.44
N TYR A 47 -8.11 -44.47 -1.61
CA TYR A 47 -8.66 -43.14 -1.90
C TYR A 47 -7.51 -42.17 -2.15
N THR A 48 -7.48 -41.61 -3.35
CA THR A 48 -6.42 -40.70 -3.78
C THR A 48 -7.09 -39.48 -4.38
N GLY A 49 -6.67 -38.29 -3.98
CA GLY A 49 -7.20 -37.06 -4.52
C GLY A 49 -6.18 -35.94 -4.42
N PHE A 50 -6.35 -34.93 -5.27
CA PHE A 50 -5.50 -33.75 -5.32
C PHE A 50 -6.38 -32.52 -5.44
N SER A 51 -6.04 -31.47 -4.71
CA SER A 51 -6.76 -30.20 -4.74
C SER A 51 -5.78 -29.08 -4.98
N THR A 52 -6.11 -28.19 -5.90
CA THR A 52 -5.41 -26.90 -6.08
C THR A 52 -6.07 -25.78 -5.27
N SER A 53 -6.96 -26.11 -4.33
CA SER A 53 -7.61 -25.12 -3.45
C SER A 53 -6.58 -24.26 -2.72
N PRO A 54 -6.85 -22.96 -2.51
CA PRO A 54 -6.04 -22.09 -1.66
C PRO A 54 -5.84 -22.62 -0.22
N GLU A 55 -6.72 -23.51 0.24
CA GLU A 55 -6.68 -24.10 1.57
C GLU A 55 -5.82 -25.37 1.65
N CYS A 56 -5.26 -25.85 0.53
CA CYS A 56 -4.46 -27.06 0.44
C CYS A 56 -2.96 -26.77 0.22
N PRO A 57 -2.07 -27.72 0.54
CA PRO A 57 -0.63 -27.59 0.28
C PRO A 57 -0.33 -27.32 -1.20
N TYR A 58 0.76 -26.58 -1.44
CA TYR A 58 1.15 -26.17 -2.79
C TYR A 58 1.33 -27.35 -3.75
N THR A 59 0.83 -27.19 -4.98
CA THR A 59 1.01 -28.17 -6.06
C THR A 59 1.67 -27.49 -7.26
N HIS A 60 2.28 -28.26 -8.16
CA HIS A 60 2.83 -27.73 -9.42
C HIS A 60 1.75 -27.31 -10.44
N TRP A 61 0.47 -27.52 -10.14
CA TRP A 61 -0.66 -27.14 -10.99
C TRP A 61 -1.09 -25.71 -10.66
N LYS A 62 -1.35 -24.92 -11.69
CA LYS A 62 -1.67 -23.50 -11.53
C LYS A 62 -3.16 -23.28 -11.28
N GLN A 63 -3.48 -22.40 -10.35
CA GLN A 63 -4.80 -21.80 -10.23
C GLN A 63 -5.01 -20.79 -11.37
N VAL A 64 -6.26 -20.59 -11.77
CA VAL A 64 -6.61 -19.60 -12.80
C VAL A 64 -7.31 -18.42 -12.13
N LEU A 65 -6.80 -17.21 -12.39
CA LEU A 65 -7.39 -15.97 -11.90
C LEU A 65 -8.12 -15.26 -13.03
N PHE A 66 -9.38 -14.93 -12.79
CA PHE A 66 -10.25 -14.16 -13.68
C PHE A 66 -10.41 -12.76 -13.11
N TYR A 67 -9.68 -11.80 -13.65
CA TYR A 67 -9.79 -10.40 -13.25
C TYR A 67 -11.04 -9.77 -13.85
N PHE A 68 -11.70 -8.92 -13.07
CA PHE A 68 -12.76 -8.06 -13.62
C PHE A 68 -12.15 -6.88 -14.39
N ASP A 69 -12.88 -6.37 -15.37
CA ASP A 69 -12.47 -5.14 -16.08
C ASP A 69 -12.59 -3.91 -15.18
N GLU A 70 -13.55 -3.91 -14.25
CA GLU A 70 -13.73 -2.91 -13.19
C GLU A 70 -13.99 -3.61 -11.86
N ASP A 71 -13.47 -3.06 -10.77
CA ASP A 71 -13.61 -3.65 -9.44
C ASP A 71 -15.05 -3.61 -8.96
N ILE A 72 -15.53 -4.74 -8.44
CA ILE A 72 -16.90 -4.86 -7.95
C ILE A 72 -16.91 -4.63 -6.44
N MET A 73 -17.58 -3.57 -5.99
CA MET A 73 -17.82 -3.36 -4.57
C MET A 73 -18.91 -4.30 -4.06
N MET A 74 -18.56 -5.19 -3.13
CA MET A 74 -19.50 -6.13 -2.50
C MET A 74 -19.60 -5.89 -1.00
N HIS A 75 -20.83 -5.85 -0.48
CA HIS A 75 -21.10 -5.86 0.95
C HIS A 75 -21.26 -7.30 1.46
N LYS A 76 -20.98 -7.50 2.75
CA LYS A 76 -21.15 -8.79 3.44
C LYS A 76 -22.57 -9.32 3.24
N GLY A 77 -22.67 -10.55 2.76
CA GLY A 77 -23.94 -11.24 2.46
C GLY A 77 -24.48 -10.98 1.05
N GLU A 78 -23.89 -10.05 0.28
CA GLU A 78 -24.24 -9.90 -1.13
C GLU A 78 -23.71 -11.08 -1.95
N LYS A 79 -24.48 -11.44 -2.99
CA LYS A 79 -24.23 -12.65 -3.79
C LYS A 79 -23.88 -12.30 -5.22
N LEU A 80 -22.79 -12.87 -5.71
CA LEU A 80 -22.35 -12.84 -7.10
C LEU A 80 -22.80 -14.15 -7.76
N ASN A 81 -23.65 -14.05 -8.77
CA ASN A 81 -24.08 -15.22 -9.52
C ASN A 81 -23.29 -15.31 -10.82
N GLY A 82 -22.97 -16.53 -11.26
CA GLY A 82 -22.30 -16.71 -12.53
C GLY A 82 -22.61 -18.04 -13.18
N SER A 83 -22.12 -18.20 -14.40
CA SER A 83 -22.11 -19.46 -15.12
C SER A 83 -20.73 -19.75 -15.66
N PHE A 84 -20.35 -21.01 -15.57
CA PHE A 84 -19.13 -21.56 -16.13
C PHE A 84 -19.52 -22.56 -17.21
N ALA A 85 -18.96 -22.42 -18.40
CA ALA A 85 -19.11 -23.37 -19.49
C ALA A 85 -17.72 -23.81 -20.01
N LEU A 86 -17.61 -25.08 -20.38
CA LEU A 86 -16.40 -25.69 -20.91
C LEU A 86 -16.75 -26.51 -22.14
N GLN A 87 -15.97 -26.35 -23.21
CA GLN A 87 -16.11 -27.12 -24.45
C GLN A 87 -14.74 -27.36 -25.12
N PRO A 88 -14.57 -28.45 -25.88
CA PRO A 88 -13.39 -28.65 -26.71
C PRO A 88 -13.17 -27.52 -27.71
N ASN A 89 -11.93 -27.09 -27.88
CA ASN A 89 -11.60 -26.05 -28.85
C ASN A 89 -11.71 -26.63 -30.27
N PRO A 90 -12.49 -26.00 -31.18
CA PRO A 90 -12.70 -26.53 -32.53
C PRO A 90 -11.46 -26.47 -33.44
N LYS A 91 -10.44 -25.69 -33.05
CA LYS A 91 -9.18 -25.53 -33.80
C LYS A 91 -8.06 -26.43 -33.30
N ASN A 92 -8.06 -26.81 -32.02
CA ASN A 92 -7.05 -27.68 -31.41
C ASN A 92 -7.74 -28.70 -30.49
N ASP A 93 -7.67 -29.97 -30.87
CA ASP A 93 -8.32 -31.08 -30.17
C ASP A 93 -7.76 -31.35 -28.76
N ARG A 94 -6.61 -30.77 -28.44
CA ARG A 94 -5.98 -30.84 -27.11
C ARG A 94 -6.38 -29.69 -26.18
N ASP A 95 -6.97 -28.63 -26.71
CA ASP A 95 -7.33 -27.44 -25.95
C ASP A 95 -8.82 -27.44 -25.55
N LEU A 96 -9.11 -26.77 -24.44
CA LEU A 96 -10.46 -26.55 -23.95
C LEU A 96 -10.74 -25.05 -23.92
N ASP A 97 -11.86 -24.65 -24.52
CA ASP A 97 -12.40 -23.31 -24.40
C ASP A 97 -13.31 -23.26 -23.17
N PHE A 98 -13.09 -22.24 -22.34
CA PHE A 98 -13.90 -21.98 -21.16
C PHE A 98 -14.51 -20.59 -21.24
N GLU A 99 -15.76 -20.49 -20.84
CA GLU A 99 -16.53 -19.25 -20.79
C GLU A 99 -17.06 -19.05 -19.37
N ILE A 100 -16.80 -17.88 -18.80
CA ILE A 100 -17.30 -17.52 -17.48
C ILE A 100 -18.05 -16.19 -17.57
N ASP A 101 -19.31 -16.24 -17.19
CA ASP A 101 -20.22 -15.09 -17.15
C ASP A 101 -20.56 -14.77 -15.69
N PHE A 102 -20.56 -13.49 -15.33
CA PHE A 102 -20.93 -13.01 -14.00
C PHE A 102 -22.10 -12.03 -14.06
N HIS A 103 -22.95 -12.08 -13.04
CA HIS A 103 -24.10 -11.20 -12.87
C HIS A 103 -24.12 -10.67 -11.44
N PHE A 104 -24.01 -9.35 -11.32
CA PHE A 104 -24.11 -8.63 -10.05
C PHE A 104 -24.98 -7.39 -10.22
N LYS A 105 -25.98 -7.19 -9.34
CA LYS A 105 -26.86 -6.00 -9.31
C LYS A 105 -27.36 -5.54 -10.70
N ALA A 106 -27.82 -6.48 -11.53
CA ALA A 106 -28.33 -6.27 -12.90
C ALA A 106 -27.31 -5.82 -13.96
N VAL A 107 -26.00 -5.81 -13.64
CA VAL A 107 -24.91 -5.66 -14.61
C VAL A 107 -24.41 -7.06 -15.00
N LYS A 108 -24.34 -7.33 -16.31
CA LYS A 108 -23.78 -8.55 -16.87
C LYS A 108 -22.33 -8.31 -17.29
N TYR A 109 -21.40 -9.08 -16.74
CA TYR A 109 -20.00 -9.13 -17.16
C TYR A 109 -19.82 -10.40 -17.98
N SER A 110 -19.57 -10.25 -19.28
CA SER A 110 -19.44 -11.35 -20.25
C SER A 110 -18.12 -11.25 -21.02
N ASN A 111 -17.61 -12.38 -21.50
CA ASN A 111 -16.37 -12.47 -22.28
C ASN A 111 -15.09 -12.07 -21.53
N LEU A 112 -14.99 -12.41 -20.24
CA LEU A 112 -13.74 -12.20 -19.49
C LEU A 112 -12.61 -13.00 -20.14
N GLN A 113 -11.68 -12.30 -20.77
CA GLN A 113 -10.59 -12.93 -21.50
C GLN A 113 -9.61 -13.59 -20.54
N PHE A 114 -9.34 -14.87 -20.75
CA PHE A 114 -8.15 -15.51 -20.18
C PHE A 114 -6.91 -14.80 -20.71
N LYS A 115 -6.20 -14.07 -19.85
CA LYS A 115 -4.94 -13.41 -20.19
C LYS A 115 -3.79 -14.19 -19.54
N PRO A 116 -3.16 -15.14 -20.27
CA PRO A 116 -1.99 -15.82 -19.76
C PRO A 116 -0.84 -14.80 -19.64
N ASN A 117 -0.30 -14.63 -18.43
CA ASN A 117 0.93 -13.88 -18.17
C ASN A 117 1.02 -12.48 -18.82
N GLN A 118 -0.04 -11.70 -18.80
CA GLN A 118 0.13 -10.25 -18.93
C GLN A 118 0.31 -9.67 -17.54
N GLN A 119 1.58 -9.51 -17.13
CA GLN A 119 1.95 -8.37 -16.32
C GLN A 119 1.33 -7.15 -17.02
N ARG A 120 0.26 -6.60 -16.44
CA ARG A 120 -0.30 -5.32 -16.88
C ARG A 120 0.77 -4.26 -16.59
N PHE A 121 1.72 -4.10 -17.52
CA PHE A 121 2.33 -2.80 -17.73
C PHE A 121 1.26 -1.97 -18.44
N VAL A 122 0.39 -1.35 -17.65
CA VAL A 122 -0.35 -0.18 -18.13
C VAL A 122 0.74 0.88 -18.32
N SER A 123 1.01 1.27 -19.57
CA SER A 123 1.80 2.46 -19.84
C SER A 123 1.12 3.63 -19.12
N ARG A 124 1.81 4.22 -18.15
CA ARG A 124 1.30 5.28 -17.26
C ARG A 124 0.83 6.55 -17.99
N ASP A 125 1.02 6.67 -19.29
CA ASP A 125 0.98 7.95 -19.98
C ASP A 125 -0.41 8.49 -20.36
N THR A 126 -1.53 7.80 -20.07
CA THR A 126 -2.84 8.25 -20.58
C THR A 126 -4.05 8.17 -19.65
N ILE A 127 -3.92 7.71 -18.40
CA ILE A 127 -5.02 7.76 -17.43
C ILE A 127 -4.53 8.49 -16.19
N SER A 128 -4.88 9.78 -16.07
CA SER A 128 -4.71 10.47 -14.79
C SER A 128 -5.62 9.82 -13.75
N PRO A 129 -5.09 9.34 -12.62
CA PRO A 129 -5.88 8.72 -11.55
C PRO A 129 -7.05 9.62 -11.16
N LYS A 130 -8.27 9.08 -11.12
CA LYS A 130 -9.46 9.87 -10.82
C LYS A 130 -9.65 9.98 -9.31
N PRO A 131 -9.99 11.16 -8.80
CA PRO A 131 -10.36 11.29 -7.40
C PRO A 131 -11.66 10.51 -7.15
N LEU A 132 -11.67 9.69 -6.10
CA LEU A 132 -12.86 8.97 -5.71
C LEU A 132 -13.83 9.96 -5.02
N ALA A 133 -14.99 10.21 -5.63
CA ALA A 133 -15.95 11.21 -5.16
C ALA A 133 -16.44 10.91 -3.72
N PRO A 134 -16.58 11.90 -2.83
CA PRO A 134 -17.08 11.67 -1.48
C PRO A 134 -18.56 11.26 -1.50
N ASN A 135 -18.83 9.96 -1.49
CA ASN A 135 -20.20 9.45 -1.37
C ASN A 135 -20.60 9.52 0.11
N LYS A 136 -21.34 10.56 0.48
CA LYS A 136 -21.84 10.76 1.85
C LYS A 136 -23.07 9.87 2.10
N ASP A 137 -22.84 8.58 2.22
CA ASP A 137 -23.65 7.83 3.18
C ASP A 137 -23.20 8.28 4.59
N LYS A 138 -24.14 8.46 5.52
CA LYS A 138 -23.82 8.77 6.91
C LYS A 138 -22.82 7.73 7.39
N ALA A 139 -21.55 8.11 7.48
CA ALA A 139 -20.50 7.25 7.97
C ALA A 139 -20.95 6.74 9.34
N ALA A 140 -21.19 5.43 9.43
CA ALA A 140 -21.01 4.73 10.69
C ALA A 140 -19.62 5.10 11.19
N ASP A 141 -19.48 5.37 12.48
CA ASP A 141 -18.22 5.71 13.13
C ASP A 141 -17.13 4.71 12.76
N PHE A 142 -16.42 4.97 11.66
CA PHE A 142 -15.11 4.42 11.43
C PHE A 142 -14.19 5.31 12.23
N ASP A 143 -13.97 4.91 13.48
CA ASP A 143 -12.82 5.28 14.29
C ASP A 143 -11.54 4.74 13.59
N ASN A 144 -11.27 5.20 12.37
CA ASN A 144 -9.93 5.17 11.81
C ASN A 144 -9.20 6.33 12.48
N TYR A 145 -8.84 6.12 13.74
CA TYR A 145 -7.81 6.91 14.38
C TYR A 145 -6.60 6.85 13.45
N PHE A 146 -6.20 8.00 12.96
CA PHE A 146 -4.86 8.20 12.44
C PHE A 146 -3.92 7.87 13.60
N GLN A 147 -3.42 6.64 13.63
CA GLN A 147 -2.36 6.25 14.56
C GLN A 147 -1.07 6.78 13.96
N ASP A 148 -0.78 8.04 14.31
CA ASP A 148 0.53 8.67 14.10
C ASP A 148 1.66 7.76 14.63
N GLU A 149 1.35 6.98 15.65
CA GLU A 149 2.22 6.05 16.33
C GLU A 149 1.61 4.63 16.36
N ILE A 150 2.31 3.65 15.79
CA ILE A 150 1.96 2.24 15.89
C ILE A 150 3.13 1.43 16.46
N GLU A 151 2.84 0.65 17.49
CA GLU A 151 3.82 -0.24 18.08
C GLU A 151 3.75 -1.63 17.46
N ILE A 152 4.83 -2.04 16.80
CA ILE A 152 4.88 -3.28 16.03
C ILE A 152 5.96 -4.21 16.59
N ARG A 153 5.62 -5.49 16.68
CA ARG A 153 6.57 -6.56 17.03
C ARG A 153 7.07 -7.25 15.75
N PHE A 154 8.39 -7.32 15.62
CA PHE A 154 9.08 -7.95 14.49
C PHE A 154 9.83 -9.17 14.98
N ILE A 155 9.56 -10.32 14.36
CA ILE A 155 10.20 -11.61 14.68
C ILE A 155 10.86 -12.14 13.41
N GLY A 156 12.19 -12.10 13.36
CA GLY A 156 12.96 -12.71 12.28
C GLY A 156 12.80 -14.23 12.26
N GLY A 157 12.92 -14.82 11.08
CA GLY A 157 12.83 -16.27 10.91
C GLY A 157 13.96 -16.99 11.65
N ARG A 158 13.68 -18.14 12.22
CA ARG A 158 14.72 -19.03 12.78
C ARG A 158 15.51 -19.67 11.63
N GLY A 159 16.81 -19.85 11.81
CA GLY A 159 17.62 -20.67 10.92
C GLY A 159 17.18 -22.13 10.98
N GLY A 160 17.32 -22.85 9.87
CA GLY A 160 17.11 -24.29 9.84
C GLY A 160 18.18 -25.02 10.65
N ASP A 161 17.80 -26.15 11.24
CA ASP A 161 18.75 -26.99 11.98
C ASP A 161 19.68 -27.73 11.01
N GLY A 162 20.96 -27.87 11.38
CA GLY A 162 21.85 -28.81 10.71
C GLY A 162 21.40 -30.25 10.97
N MET A 163 21.79 -31.18 10.11
CA MET A 163 21.47 -32.59 10.30
C MET A 163 22.70 -33.40 10.73
N SER A 164 22.49 -34.36 11.63
CA SER A 164 23.44 -35.44 11.85
C SER A 164 23.01 -36.66 11.05
N SER A 165 23.80 -37.01 10.04
CA SER A 165 23.52 -38.15 9.16
C SER A 165 24.81 -38.82 8.74
N PHE A 166 24.74 -40.13 8.47
CA PHE A 166 25.86 -40.92 7.95
C PHE A 166 25.41 -41.64 6.69
N SER A 167 26.31 -41.69 5.71
CA SER A 167 26.04 -42.40 4.46
C SER A 167 25.99 -43.91 4.69
N ARG A 168 25.05 -44.58 4.02
CA ARG A 168 24.92 -46.04 4.00
C ARG A 168 24.61 -46.48 2.58
N GLY A 169 25.25 -47.55 2.14
CA GLY A 169 25.08 -48.09 0.80
C GLY A 169 25.22 -49.62 0.78
N PHE A 170 24.83 -50.24 -0.33
CA PHE A 170 25.04 -51.67 -0.52
C PHE A 170 26.55 -51.98 -0.43
N GLN A 171 26.93 -52.90 0.46
CA GLN A 171 28.32 -53.24 0.84
C GLN A 171 29.11 -52.19 1.65
N ASN A 172 28.50 -51.07 2.07
CA ASN A 172 29.14 -50.10 2.96
C ASN A 172 28.18 -49.64 4.06
N GLU A 173 28.24 -50.32 5.21
CA GLU A 173 27.39 -50.06 6.37
C GLU A 173 27.83 -48.84 7.19
N PHE A 174 29.11 -48.48 7.14
CA PHE A 174 29.72 -47.39 7.92
C PHE A 174 30.33 -46.32 7.00
N GLY A 175 29.47 -45.63 6.25
CA GLY A 175 29.90 -44.49 5.45
C GLY A 175 30.18 -43.24 6.29
N GLY A 176 30.90 -42.29 5.69
CA GLY A 176 31.24 -41.01 6.34
C GLY A 176 30.01 -40.12 6.62
N PRO A 177 30.18 -39.06 7.44
CA PRO A 177 29.11 -38.13 7.74
C PRO A 177 28.61 -37.44 6.47
N ASN A 178 27.30 -37.33 6.33
CA ASN A 178 26.64 -36.76 5.15
C ASN A 178 25.44 -35.87 5.50
N GLY A 179 25.36 -35.34 6.72
CA GLY A 179 24.32 -34.38 7.10
C GLY A 179 24.63 -32.99 6.57
N GLY A 180 23.64 -32.37 5.91
CA GLY A 180 23.73 -31.01 5.39
C GLY A 180 23.48 -29.92 6.42
N ASP A 181 23.86 -28.69 6.07
CA ASP A 181 23.61 -27.47 6.84
C ASP A 181 22.15 -27.01 6.68
N GLY A 182 21.57 -26.39 7.70
CA GLY A 182 20.29 -25.70 7.60
C GLY A 182 20.38 -24.38 6.83
N GLY A 183 19.25 -23.93 6.28
CA GLY A 183 19.12 -22.65 5.60
C GLY A 183 19.00 -21.47 6.57
N ASN A 184 19.28 -20.25 6.11
CA ASN A 184 19.11 -19.06 6.94
C ASN A 184 17.62 -18.68 7.06
N GLY A 185 17.23 -18.17 8.22
CA GLY A 185 15.92 -17.57 8.43
C GLY A 185 15.78 -16.21 7.75
N ALA A 186 14.56 -15.81 7.44
CA ALA A 186 14.27 -14.57 6.74
C ALA A 186 14.48 -13.34 7.63
N HIS A 187 15.09 -12.29 7.06
CA HIS A 187 15.09 -10.95 7.65
C HIS A 187 13.72 -10.27 7.43
N ILE A 188 13.36 -9.37 8.33
CA ILE A 188 12.27 -8.41 8.11
C ILE A 188 12.88 -7.05 7.76
N ILE A 189 12.44 -6.50 6.64
CA ILE A 189 12.95 -5.27 6.06
C ILE A 189 11.79 -4.30 5.89
N LEU A 190 11.92 -3.10 6.46
CA LEU A 190 11.05 -1.98 6.11
C LEU A 190 11.56 -1.37 4.81
N GLN A 191 10.66 -1.19 3.86
CA GLN A 191 10.92 -0.52 2.59
C GLN A 191 9.89 0.60 2.40
N GLU A 192 10.32 1.70 1.83
CA GLU A 192 9.44 2.84 1.56
C GLU A 192 8.41 2.52 0.44
N LEU A 193 7.11 2.81 0.68
CA LEU A 193 6.01 2.88 -0.28
C LEU A 193 4.85 3.77 0.24
N THR A 194 3.98 4.25 -0.65
CA THR A 194 3.06 5.40 -0.50
C THR A 194 1.87 5.31 0.50
N SER A 195 1.72 4.29 1.36
CA SER A 195 0.54 4.18 2.25
C SER A 195 0.74 3.40 3.57
N LEU A 196 0.10 3.86 4.66
CA LEU A 196 0.21 3.34 6.05
C LEU A 196 -0.94 2.40 6.47
N ASN A 197 -1.99 2.26 5.66
CA ASN A 197 -3.27 1.69 6.13
C ASN A 197 -3.29 0.16 6.25
N HIS A 198 -2.16 -0.53 6.07
CA HIS A 198 -2.10 -2.00 6.07
C HIS A 198 -1.13 -2.59 7.11
N LEU A 199 -0.64 -1.79 8.07
CA LEU A 199 0.29 -2.31 9.07
C LEU A 199 -0.39 -3.18 10.12
N GLN A 200 0.16 -4.38 10.31
CA GLN A 200 -0.23 -5.30 11.38
C GLN A 200 0.61 -5.04 12.64
N ASN A 201 0.03 -5.32 13.82
CA ASN A 201 0.73 -5.17 15.10
C ASN A 201 1.89 -6.16 15.31
N MET A 202 2.00 -7.18 14.45
CA MET A 202 3.03 -8.21 14.54
C MET A 202 3.36 -8.76 13.15
N TYR A 203 4.66 -8.91 12.89
CA TYR A 203 5.18 -9.58 11.70
C TYR A 203 6.16 -10.68 12.09
N ILE A 204 5.99 -11.85 11.46
CA ILE A 204 6.83 -13.03 11.65
C ILE A 204 7.37 -13.42 10.27
N ALA A 205 8.69 -13.51 10.14
CA ALA A 205 9.31 -13.92 8.90
C ALA A 205 9.49 -15.44 8.83
N ASP A 206 9.59 -15.98 7.62
CA ASP A 206 9.71 -17.41 7.38
C ASP A 206 11.03 -18.00 7.89
N ASN A 207 10.97 -19.24 8.38
CA ASN A 207 12.12 -19.97 8.89
C ASN A 207 12.92 -20.61 7.75
N GLY A 208 14.24 -20.74 7.94
CA GLY A 208 15.07 -21.54 7.05
C GLY A 208 14.74 -23.03 7.16
N GLU A 209 14.87 -23.75 6.06
CA GLU A 209 14.63 -25.20 6.05
C GLU A 209 15.79 -25.96 6.72
N PRO A 210 15.52 -27.09 7.38
CA PRO A 210 16.58 -27.92 7.96
C PRO A 210 17.45 -28.56 6.89
N GLY A 211 18.70 -28.87 7.25
CA GLY A 211 19.57 -29.70 6.44
C GLY A 211 19.04 -31.12 6.32
N MET A 212 19.41 -31.82 5.26
CA MET A 212 19.02 -33.20 5.00
C MET A 212 20.25 -34.10 4.77
N SER A 213 20.03 -35.41 4.74
CA SER A 213 21.06 -36.39 4.41
C SER A 213 21.62 -36.17 3.01
N SER A 214 22.74 -36.82 2.68
CA SER A 214 23.39 -36.69 1.37
C SER A 214 23.90 -35.28 1.06
N PHE A 215 24.41 -34.58 2.08
CA PHE A 215 24.97 -33.23 2.01
C PHE A 215 23.97 -32.16 1.51
N MET A 216 22.67 -32.46 1.58
CA MET A 216 21.62 -31.56 1.11
C MET A 216 21.44 -30.42 2.11
N LYS A 217 21.76 -29.20 1.68
CA LYS A 217 21.56 -28.00 2.48
C LYS A 217 20.10 -27.56 2.44
N GLY A 218 19.59 -27.10 3.58
CA GLY A 218 18.26 -26.50 3.66
C GLY A 218 18.20 -25.17 2.90
N ARG A 219 17.05 -24.87 2.29
CA ARG A 219 16.82 -23.61 1.60
C ARG A 219 16.72 -22.45 2.60
N SER A 220 17.38 -21.33 2.28
CA SER A 220 17.20 -20.08 3.02
C SER A 220 15.82 -19.47 2.72
N ALA A 221 15.19 -18.92 3.74
CA ALA A 221 13.88 -18.30 3.61
C ALA A 221 13.95 -16.94 2.90
N GLU A 222 12.89 -16.63 2.15
CA GLU A 222 12.75 -15.35 1.44
C GLU A 222 12.42 -14.22 2.44
N HIS A 223 13.05 -13.06 2.27
CA HIS A 223 12.90 -11.96 3.23
C HIS A 223 11.50 -11.34 3.18
N LEU A 224 10.98 -11.00 4.36
CA LEU A 224 9.71 -10.29 4.48
C LEU A 224 9.97 -8.79 4.32
N VAL A 225 9.47 -8.21 3.24
CA VAL A 225 9.53 -6.76 2.99
C VAL A 225 8.19 -6.16 3.37
N ILE A 226 8.22 -5.16 4.25
CA ILE A 226 7.05 -4.44 4.72
C ILE A 226 7.14 -3.02 4.20
N GLU A 227 6.11 -2.64 3.45
CA GLU A 227 6.00 -1.32 2.83
C GLU A 227 5.48 -0.30 3.83
N ILE A 228 6.17 0.84 3.97
CA ILE A 228 5.81 1.94 4.86
C ILE A 228 5.95 3.30 4.17
N PRO A 229 5.18 4.33 4.53
CA PRO A 229 5.29 5.68 3.98
C PRO A 229 6.62 6.37 4.22
N VAL A 230 6.97 7.24 3.27
CA VAL A 230 8.04 8.21 3.41
C VAL A 230 7.89 9.02 4.70
N GLY A 231 9.00 9.25 5.39
CA GLY A 231 9.01 10.06 6.61
C GLY A 231 8.53 9.30 7.84
N THR A 232 8.58 7.97 7.80
CA THR A 232 8.39 7.14 8.99
C THR A 232 9.67 7.11 9.83
N LEU A 233 9.56 7.48 11.11
CA LEU A 233 10.59 7.22 12.11
C LEU A 233 10.41 5.82 12.70
N VAL A 234 11.53 5.14 12.89
CA VAL A 234 11.61 3.89 13.65
C VAL A 234 12.23 4.19 15.01
N LYS A 235 11.43 4.11 16.08
CA LYS A 235 11.85 4.37 17.45
C LYS A 235 11.89 3.10 18.30
N THR A 236 12.81 3.03 19.25
CA THR A 236 12.77 1.99 20.30
C THR A 236 11.64 2.28 21.29
N ALA A 237 11.31 1.31 22.13
CA ALA A 237 10.37 1.50 23.24
C ALA A 237 10.80 2.60 24.24
N ASN A 238 12.09 3.00 24.23
CA ASN A 238 12.62 4.07 25.08
C ASN A 238 12.51 5.45 24.41
N GLY A 239 12.02 5.54 23.18
CA GLY A 239 11.90 6.77 22.40
C GLY A 239 13.13 7.11 21.55
N ASP A 240 14.19 6.30 21.59
CA ASP A 240 15.40 6.54 20.79
C ASP A 240 15.12 6.28 19.30
N ILE A 241 15.48 7.23 18.44
CA ILE A 241 15.33 7.10 16.98
C ILE A 241 16.46 6.20 16.47
N VAL A 242 16.07 5.06 15.87
CA VAL A 242 17.00 4.06 15.32
C VAL A 242 17.20 4.25 13.83
N ALA A 243 16.16 4.67 13.13
CA ALA A 243 16.21 4.96 11.71
C ALA A 243 15.11 5.96 11.33
N GLU A 244 15.38 6.72 10.27
CA GLU A 244 14.40 7.56 9.59
C GLU A 244 14.38 7.12 8.11
N LEU A 245 13.21 6.70 7.64
CA LEU A 245 13.00 6.25 6.26
C LEU A 245 12.47 7.44 5.45
N SER A 246 13.37 8.35 5.07
CA SER A 246 13.07 9.62 4.40
C SER A 246 13.49 9.66 2.93
N ARG A 247 14.12 8.62 2.39
CA ARG A 247 14.46 8.55 0.96
C ARG A 247 13.67 7.46 0.26
N HIS A 248 13.31 7.72 -1.00
CA HIS A 248 12.67 6.72 -1.85
C HIS A 248 13.54 5.46 -1.95
N GLU A 249 12.93 4.28 -1.88
CA GLU A 249 13.61 2.97 -1.87
C GLU A 249 14.58 2.71 -0.71
N GLN A 250 14.59 3.56 0.33
CA GLN A 250 15.40 3.29 1.50
C GLN A 250 14.91 2.01 2.21
N LYS A 251 15.86 1.15 2.58
CA LYS A 251 15.60 -0.12 3.27
C LYS A 251 16.21 -0.10 4.65
N PHE A 252 15.47 -0.61 5.63
CA PHE A 252 15.95 -0.76 7.00
C PHE A 252 15.63 -2.16 7.54
N VAL A 253 16.63 -2.89 8.00
CA VAL A 253 16.44 -4.24 8.57
C VAL A 253 16.01 -4.11 10.03
N VAL A 254 14.73 -4.32 10.31
CA VAL A 254 14.17 -4.25 11.66
C VAL A 254 14.46 -5.49 12.48
N ALA A 255 14.41 -6.68 11.87
CA ALA A 255 14.72 -7.93 12.56
C ALA A 255 15.54 -8.83 11.65
N ARG A 256 16.71 -9.29 12.14
CA ARG A 256 17.52 -10.25 11.41
C ARG A 256 17.00 -11.66 11.65
N GLY A 257 16.73 -12.42 10.59
CA GLY A 257 16.65 -13.87 10.65
C GLY A 257 17.93 -14.53 11.18
N GLY A 258 17.75 -15.70 11.80
CA GLY A 258 18.82 -16.48 12.40
C GLY A 258 19.63 -17.26 11.36
N LEU A 259 20.90 -17.51 11.70
CA LEU A 259 21.81 -18.31 10.88
C LEU A 259 21.41 -19.79 10.89
N GLY A 260 21.51 -20.45 9.74
CA GLY A 260 21.33 -21.89 9.62
C GLY A 260 22.41 -22.69 10.35
N GLY A 261 22.02 -23.75 11.04
CA GLY A 261 22.91 -24.61 11.80
C GLY A 261 23.77 -25.50 10.91
N LYS A 262 25.01 -25.76 11.32
CA LYS A 262 25.93 -26.66 10.63
C LYS A 262 25.58 -28.14 10.81
N GLY A 263 25.59 -28.89 9.71
CA GLY A 263 25.42 -30.34 9.72
C GLY A 263 26.68 -31.04 10.20
N ASN A 264 26.59 -32.33 10.52
CA ASN A 264 27.74 -33.09 11.03
C ASN A 264 28.89 -33.22 10.01
N ALA A 265 28.60 -33.12 8.71
CA ALA A 265 29.63 -33.07 7.68
C ALA A 265 30.59 -31.87 7.82
N TYR A 266 30.12 -30.75 8.37
CA TYR A 266 30.94 -29.55 8.59
C TYR A 266 32.03 -29.76 9.64
N PHE A 267 31.78 -30.60 10.66
CA PHE A 267 32.70 -30.88 11.77
C PHE A 267 33.73 -31.97 11.47
N LEU A 268 33.77 -32.47 10.23
CA LEU A 268 34.71 -33.49 9.81
C LEU A 268 36.15 -32.96 9.93
N SER A 269 37.00 -33.66 10.68
CA SER A 269 38.40 -33.30 10.86
C SER A 269 39.32 -34.52 10.79
N ASN A 270 40.63 -34.31 10.70
CA ASN A 270 41.60 -35.41 10.74
C ASN A 270 41.59 -36.16 12.08
N MET A 271 41.18 -35.48 13.17
CA MET A 271 41.09 -36.03 14.52
C MET A 271 39.74 -36.74 14.76
N ASN A 272 38.65 -36.24 14.16
CA ASN A 272 37.31 -36.82 14.26
C ASN A 272 36.72 -37.07 12.86
N ARG A 273 36.78 -38.34 12.42
CA ARG A 273 36.31 -38.80 11.11
C ARG A 273 34.82 -39.12 11.05
N ALA A 274 34.15 -39.22 12.19
CA ALA A 274 32.73 -39.55 12.30
C ALA A 274 32.02 -38.65 13.34
N PRO A 275 32.06 -37.32 13.17
CA PRO A 275 31.35 -36.40 14.05
C PRO A 275 29.85 -36.70 14.04
N SER A 276 29.26 -36.83 15.22
CA SER A 276 27.81 -36.88 15.43
C SER A 276 27.23 -35.51 15.79
N GLU A 277 28.10 -34.54 16.08
CA GLU A 277 27.77 -33.17 16.43
C GLU A 277 27.16 -32.42 15.25
N TYR A 278 26.15 -31.61 15.52
CA TYR A 278 25.49 -30.72 14.58
C TYR A 278 24.98 -29.50 15.36
N GLU A 279 24.82 -28.38 14.69
CA GLU A 279 24.29 -27.15 15.29
C GLU A 279 22.81 -27.01 14.97
N LEU A 280 22.06 -26.52 15.95
CA LEU A 280 20.71 -26.03 15.74
C LEU A 280 20.76 -24.66 15.08
N GLY A 281 19.77 -24.36 14.26
CA GLY A 281 19.61 -23.06 13.65
C GLY A 281 19.31 -21.99 14.69
N ALA A 282 19.99 -20.86 14.57
CA ALA A 282 19.88 -19.75 15.50
C ALA A 282 18.48 -19.14 15.46
N ASN A 283 18.03 -18.61 16.60
CA ASN A 283 16.80 -17.84 16.65
C ASN A 283 16.97 -16.51 15.90
N GLY A 284 15.92 -16.10 15.18
CA GLY A 284 15.86 -14.74 14.63
C GLY A 284 15.65 -13.71 15.73
N ASP A 285 16.02 -12.47 15.42
CA ASP A 285 15.82 -11.32 16.30
C ASP A 285 14.34 -11.14 16.63
N LYS A 286 14.06 -10.83 17.89
CA LYS A 286 12.74 -10.39 18.36
C LYS A 286 12.87 -8.96 18.82
N LYS A 287 12.32 -8.02 18.04
CA LYS A 287 12.39 -6.58 18.36
C LYS A 287 11.01 -5.96 18.33
N LYS A 288 10.88 -4.89 19.11
CA LYS A 288 9.67 -4.07 19.18
C LYS A 288 10.08 -2.66 18.81
N TYR A 289 9.40 -2.09 17.83
CA TYR A 289 9.62 -0.72 17.42
C TYR A 289 8.30 0.02 17.40
N ILE A 290 8.40 1.31 17.67
CA ILE A 290 7.35 2.28 17.51
C ILE A 290 7.61 2.94 16.15
N LEU A 291 6.66 2.80 15.23
CA LEU A 291 6.70 3.51 13.96
C LEU A 291 5.88 4.77 14.10
N GLU A 292 6.53 5.91 13.92
CA GLU A 292 5.88 7.23 13.97
C GLU A 292 5.95 7.90 12.61
N LEU A 293 4.80 8.28 12.05
CA LEU A 293 4.77 9.05 10.82
C LEU A 293 5.01 10.53 11.11
N GLN A 294 6.07 11.13 10.55
CA GLN A 294 6.36 12.56 10.73
C GLN A 294 5.62 13.50 9.75
N LEU A 295 4.85 12.97 8.79
CA LEU A 295 4.14 13.79 7.80
C LEU A 295 2.74 14.15 8.28
N ILE A 296 2.53 15.44 8.58
CA ILE A 296 1.20 15.98 8.89
C ILE A 296 0.33 16.12 7.64
N ALA A 297 0.93 16.50 6.51
CA ALA A 297 0.24 16.57 5.21
C ALA A 297 1.22 16.71 4.04
N HIS A 298 0.79 16.26 2.85
CA HIS A 298 1.49 16.52 1.59
C HIS A 298 1.38 17.99 1.18
N PHE A 299 0.24 18.65 1.42
CA PHE A 299 0.04 20.05 1.08
C PHE A 299 -0.55 20.85 2.24
N GLY A 300 -0.12 22.11 2.39
CA GLY A 300 -0.63 23.03 3.39
C GLY A 300 -1.51 24.13 2.79
N LEU A 301 -2.74 24.31 3.28
CA LEU A 301 -3.63 25.42 2.90
C LEU A 301 -3.30 26.66 3.73
N LEU A 302 -2.97 27.76 3.03
CA LEU A 302 -2.66 29.07 3.59
C LEU A 302 -3.61 30.11 3.04
N GLY A 303 -4.02 31.09 3.83
CA GLY A 303 -4.98 32.09 3.37
C GLY A 303 -5.70 32.78 4.51
N PHE A 304 -6.29 33.95 4.25
CA PHE A 304 -6.93 34.78 5.26
C PHE A 304 -8.05 34.04 6.01
N PRO A 305 -8.42 34.50 7.23
CA PRO A 305 -9.68 34.11 7.83
C PRO A 305 -10.82 34.30 6.81
N ASN A 306 -11.76 33.35 6.76
CA ASN A 306 -12.90 33.36 5.82
C ASN A 306 -12.58 33.26 4.32
N ALA A 307 -11.32 33.05 3.92
CA ALA A 307 -10.97 32.72 2.53
C ALA A 307 -11.54 31.37 2.07
N GLY A 308 -12.04 30.56 3.00
CA GLY A 308 -12.72 29.28 2.73
C GLY A 308 -11.84 28.04 2.83
N LYS A 309 -10.67 28.11 3.49
CA LYS A 309 -9.74 26.99 3.71
C LYS A 309 -10.43 25.73 4.25
N SER A 310 -11.11 25.83 5.39
CA SER A 310 -11.80 24.69 6.00
C SER A 310 -13.00 24.20 5.16
N SER A 311 -13.60 25.07 4.34
CA SER A 311 -14.63 24.67 3.37
C SER A 311 -14.05 23.86 2.22
N ILE A 312 -12.88 24.25 1.71
CA ILE A 312 -12.13 23.48 0.70
C ILE A 312 -11.79 22.11 1.27
N LEU A 313 -11.23 22.08 2.48
CA LEU A 313 -10.82 20.84 3.15
C LEU A 313 -12.00 19.86 3.30
N ARG A 314 -13.17 20.36 3.69
CA ARG A 314 -14.41 19.55 3.79
C ARG A 314 -14.96 19.11 2.42
N ALA A 315 -14.74 19.89 1.37
CA ALA A 315 -15.21 19.57 0.02
C ALA A 315 -14.36 18.46 -0.61
N ILE A 316 -13.06 18.43 -0.33
CA ILE A 316 -12.12 17.45 -0.89
C ILE A 316 -11.98 16.19 -0.04
N SER A 317 -12.23 16.28 1.27
CA SER A 317 -12.05 15.14 2.18
C SER A 317 -13.27 14.23 2.19
N ARG A 318 -13.04 12.92 1.99
CA ARG A 318 -14.05 11.86 2.21
C ARG A 318 -14.37 11.65 3.69
N ALA A 319 -13.34 11.75 4.55
CA ALA A 319 -13.46 11.64 5.99
C ALA A 319 -13.79 13.02 6.60
N ARG A 320 -14.46 13.04 7.77
CA ARG A 320 -14.50 14.27 8.58
C ARG A 320 -13.05 14.68 8.85
N PRO A 321 -12.69 15.98 8.73
CA PRO A 321 -11.35 16.42 9.05
C PRO A 321 -10.97 15.92 10.45
N ILE A 322 -9.92 15.12 10.53
CA ILE A 322 -9.44 14.58 11.80
C ILE A 322 -8.74 15.72 12.52
N VAL A 323 -9.07 15.88 13.79
CA VAL A 323 -8.42 16.82 14.69
C VAL A 323 -7.24 16.05 15.29
N GLY A 324 -6.02 16.30 14.81
CA GLY A 324 -4.84 15.60 15.32
C GLY A 324 -4.44 16.12 16.69
N ASP A 325 -4.42 15.26 17.71
CA ASP A 325 -4.00 15.61 19.09
C ASP A 325 -2.46 15.67 19.18
N TYR A 326 -1.87 16.77 18.72
CA TYR A 326 -0.43 17.00 18.88
C TYR A 326 -0.14 17.69 20.21
N GLU A 327 0.59 17.02 21.11
CA GLU A 327 0.94 17.50 22.46
C GLU A 327 1.65 18.88 22.51
N PHE A 328 2.11 19.37 21.36
CA PHE A 328 2.87 20.61 21.22
C PHE A 328 2.16 21.70 20.39
N THR A 329 0.91 21.49 19.96
CA THR A 329 0.12 22.51 19.25
C THR A 329 -0.99 23.06 20.13
N THR A 330 -1.12 24.37 20.22
CA THR A 330 -2.25 25.03 20.92
C THR A 330 -3.50 25.15 20.02
N LEU A 331 -3.36 24.88 18.72
CA LEU A 331 -4.45 24.82 17.75
C LEU A 331 -4.29 23.53 16.94
N TYR A 332 -5.30 22.68 17.01
CA TYR A 332 -5.33 21.43 16.27
C TYR A 332 -5.50 21.68 14.77
N PRO A 333 -4.51 21.34 13.92
CA PRO A 333 -4.67 21.47 12.47
C PRO A 333 -5.74 20.49 11.99
N GLN A 334 -6.57 20.95 11.06
CA GLN A 334 -7.54 20.06 10.40
C GLN A 334 -6.87 19.42 9.20
N VAL A 335 -6.81 18.08 9.18
CA VAL A 335 -6.26 17.33 8.05
C VAL A 335 -7.40 16.65 7.28
N GLY A 336 -7.40 16.84 5.97
CA GLY A 336 -8.33 16.22 5.04
C GLY A 336 -7.60 15.26 4.10
N THR A 337 -8.27 14.18 3.71
CA THR A 337 -7.68 13.13 2.86
C THR A 337 -8.43 12.99 1.55
N VAL A 338 -7.70 13.07 0.44
CA VAL A 338 -8.19 12.79 -0.91
C VAL A 338 -7.70 11.40 -1.31
N ILE A 339 -8.61 10.52 -1.71
CA ILE A 339 -8.30 9.14 -2.14
C ILE A 339 -8.51 9.05 -3.66
N TYR A 340 -7.52 8.53 -4.37
CA TYR A 340 -7.59 8.26 -5.81
C TYR A 340 -7.91 6.78 -6.08
N ASP A 341 -8.38 6.50 -7.30
CA ASP A 341 -8.76 5.15 -7.76
C ASP A 341 -7.60 4.15 -7.81
N ASP A 342 -6.36 4.63 -7.83
CA ASP A 342 -5.13 3.84 -7.70
C ASP A 342 -4.63 3.71 -6.25
N PHE A 343 -5.50 3.98 -5.28
CA PHE A 343 -5.26 3.88 -3.84
C PHE A 343 -4.25 4.88 -3.25
N VAL A 344 -3.69 5.78 -4.05
CA VAL A 344 -2.85 6.87 -3.54
C VAL A 344 -3.71 7.82 -2.71
N GLN A 345 -3.17 8.25 -1.57
CA GLN A 345 -3.84 9.16 -0.65
C GLN A 345 -3.04 10.46 -0.55
N ILE A 346 -3.73 11.58 -0.77
CA ILE A 346 -3.15 12.91 -0.60
C ILE A 346 -3.73 13.56 0.65
N TYR A 347 -2.85 13.81 1.62
CA TYR A 347 -3.18 14.56 2.83
C TYR A 347 -3.01 16.06 2.60
N VAL A 348 -4.03 16.84 2.95
CA VAL A 348 -4.02 18.30 2.92
C VAL A 348 -4.32 18.80 4.32
N ALA A 349 -3.52 19.73 4.84
CA ALA A 349 -3.74 20.34 6.16
C ALA A 349 -4.20 21.79 6.02
N ASP A 350 -5.19 22.20 6.82
CA ASP A 350 -5.50 23.61 7.06
C ASP A 350 -4.50 24.18 8.07
N ILE A 351 -3.78 25.22 7.67
CA ILE A 351 -2.75 25.85 8.48
C ILE A 351 -3.35 27.10 9.15
N PRO A 352 -3.73 27.03 10.44
CA PRO A 352 -4.15 28.22 11.19
C PRO A 352 -2.95 29.15 11.47
N GLY A 353 -3.18 30.46 11.39
CA GLY A 353 -2.42 31.42 12.21
C GLY A 353 -1.14 32.04 11.65
N ILE A 354 -0.81 31.91 10.36
CA ILE A 354 0.33 32.66 9.75
C ILE A 354 -0.13 33.98 9.12
N ILE A 355 -1.15 34.67 9.66
CA ILE A 355 -1.61 35.95 9.09
C ILE A 355 -1.81 37.00 10.16
N GLN A 356 -1.24 38.20 9.95
CA GLN A 356 -1.21 39.33 10.88
C GLN A 356 -2.56 39.58 11.58
N GLY A 357 -2.61 39.15 12.83
CA GLY A 357 -3.78 39.20 13.72
C GLY A 357 -3.70 38.14 14.82
N ALA A 358 -3.15 36.95 14.51
CA ALA A 358 -2.87 35.90 15.50
C ALA A 358 -1.62 36.18 16.34
N SER A 359 -0.58 36.80 15.74
CA SER A 359 0.72 37.02 16.40
C SER A 359 0.72 38.01 17.57
N LYS A 360 -0.29 38.88 17.74
CA LYS A 360 -0.35 39.81 18.88
C LYS A 360 -0.84 39.16 20.18
N GLN A 361 -1.60 38.07 20.11
CA GLN A 361 -2.09 37.34 21.29
C GLN A 361 -1.34 36.03 21.56
N GLN A 362 -0.50 35.58 20.63
CA GLN A 362 0.01 34.21 20.63
C GLN A 362 1.53 34.16 20.49
N GLN A 363 2.23 34.75 21.48
CA GLN A 363 3.66 34.54 21.71
C GLN A 363 3.91 33.07 22.07
N GLY A 364 4.15 32.21 21.08
CA GLY A 364 4.58 30.83 21.34
C GLY A 364 4.34 29.80 20.23
N LEU A 365 3.47 30.07 19.24
CA LEU A 365 3.11 29.07 18.21
C LEU A 365 4.13 28.90 17.06
N GLY A 366 5.03 29.86 16.86
CA GLY A 366 5.72 30.04 15.57
C GLY A 366 6.65 28.90 15.16
N THR A 367 7.68 28.57 15.95
CA THR A 367 8.83 27.84 15.39
C THR A 367 8.65 26.32 15.28
N LYS A 368 7.79 25.70 16.11
CA LYS A 368 7.53 24.25 16.02
C LYS A 368 6.47 23.94 14.98
N PHE A 369 5.38 24.71 14.91
CA PHE A 369 4.33 24.52 13.92
C PHE A 369 4.81 24.82 12.49
N LEU A 370 5.60 25.88 12.30
CA LEU A 370 6.23 26.17 11.00
C LEU A 370 7.16 25.05 10.54
N ARG A 371 7.92 24.42 11.46
CA ARG A 371 8.73 23.22 11.17
C ARG A 371 7.93 22.03 10.64
N HIS A 372 6.63 21.95 10.96
CA HIS A 372 5.77 20.90 10.43
C HIS A 372 5.29 21.23 9.02
N ILE A 373 5.02 22.50 8.73
CA ILE A 373 4.65 22.98 7.39
C ILE A 373 5.86 22.95 6.43
N GLU A 374 7.07 23.12 6.95
CA GLU A 374 8.32 22.94 6.22
C GLU A 374 8.46 21.54 5.62
N ARG A 375 7.68 20.56 6.10
CA ARG A 375 7.70 19.18 5.60
C ARG A 375 6.63 18.89 4.54
N CYS A 376 5.69 19.81 4.29
CA CYS A 376 4.74 19.68 3.17
C CYS A 376 5.50 19.74 1.83
N LEU A 377 5.05 18.99 0.83
CA LEU A 377 5.59 19.02 -0.54
C LEU A 377 5.40 20.40 -1.17
N GLY A 378 4.25 21.04 -0.93
CA GLY A 378 3.95 22.37 -1.46
C GLY A 378 2.89 23.12 -0.64
N LEU A 379 2.70 24.38 -1.00
CA LEU A 379 1.78 25.30 -0.33
C LEU A 379 0.63 25.69 -1.28
N LEU A 380 -0.59 25.72 -0.74
CA LEU A 380 -1.82 26.04 -1.44
C LEU A 380 -2.38 27.36 -0.89
N TYR A 381 -2.20 28.44 -1.63
CA TYR A 381 -2.63 29.78 -1.21
C TYR A 381 -4.09 30.01 -1.60
N VAL A 382 -4.98 29.98 -0.62
CA VAL A 382 -6.41 30.25 -0.76
C VAL A 382 -6.66 31.75 -0.70
N ILE A 383 -7.06 32.30 -1.83
CA ILE A 383 -7.38 33.72 -2.00
C ILE A 383 -8.88 33.87 -2.19
N ASP A 384 -9.45 34.84 -1.49
CA ASP A 384 -10.85 35.19 -1.61
C ASP A 384 -11.06 36.11 -2.82
N MET A 385 -11.80 35.65 -3.84
CA MET A 385 -12.07 36.45 -5.04
C MET A 385 -13.25 37.41 -4.86
N SER A 386 -13.96 37.43 -3.73
CA SER A 386 -15.10 38.35 -3.55
C SER A 386 -14.69 39.76 -3.07
N ILE A 387 -13.40 40.08 -3.00
CA ILE A 387 -12.89 41.35 -2.41
C ILE A 387 -12.29 42.23 -3.50
N GLU A 388 -12.36 43.55 -3.41
CA GLU A 388 -11.94 44.45 -4.51
C GLU A 388 -10.53 44.19 -5.10
N ARG A 389 -9.57 43.73 -4.27
CA ARG A 389 -8.16 43.52 -4.67
C ARG A 389 -7.58 42.19 -4.17
N PRO A 390 -7.93 41.05 -4.76
CA PRO A 390 -7.49 39.73 -4.29
C PRO A 390 -5.97 39.51 -4.35
N TRP A 391 -5.29 40.14 -5.32
CA TRP A 391 -3.84 40.07 -5.45
C TRP A 391 -3.09 40.65 -4.24
N GLU A 392 -3.67 41.62 -3.52
CA GLU A 392 -3.04 42.15 -2.30
C GLU A 392 -2.97 41.09 -1.20
N GLN A 393 -3.94 40.16 -1.13
CA GLN A 393 -3.85 39.02 -0.22
C GLN A 393 -2.68 38.10 -0.58
N PHE A 394 -2.43 37.87 -1.87
CA PHE A 394 -1.27 37.08 -2.31
C PHE A 394 0.04 37.73 -1.88
N ASP A 395 0.17 39.04 -2.11
CA ASP A 395 1.39 39.78 -1.77
C ASP A 395 1.66 39.76 -0.27
N LEU A 396 0.61 39.95 0.55
CA LEU A 396 0.70 39.87 2.01
C LEU A 396 1.11 38.47 2.48
N LEU A 397 0.45 37.41 2.00
CA LEU A 397 0.80 36.02 2.33
C LEU A 397 2.24 35.68 1.92
N SER A 398 2.66 36.13 0.74
CA SER A 398 4.00 35.90 0.22
C SER A 398 5.07 36.63 1.03
N HIS A 399 4.78 37.87 1.45
CA HIS A 399 5.67 38.64 2.30
C HIS A 399 5.81 37.98 3.68
N GLU A 400 4.70 37.58 4.29
CA GLU A 400 4.68 36.97 5.62
C GLU A 400 5.39 35.61 5.67
N ILE A 401 5.20 34.75 4.66
CA ILE A 401 5.95 33.49 4.56
C ILE A 401 7.46 33.75 4.38
N ARG A 402 7.83 34.78 3.61
CA ARG A 402 9.24 35.16 3.41
C ARG A 402 9.87 35.71 4.69
N GLU A 403 9.14 36.50 5.48
CA GLU A 403 9.61 37.00 6.78
C GLU A 403 9.75 35.88 7.81
N HIS A 404 8.85 34.89 7.79
CA HIS A 404 8.86 33.81 8.76
C HIS A 404 9.89 32.71 8.47
N ASN A 405 10.01 32.25 7.23
CA ASN A 405 11.00 31.24 6.86
C ASN A 405 11.33 31.25 5.35
N GLU A 406 12.59 31.54 5.03
CA GLU A 406 13.10 31.53 3.66
C GLU A 406 12.93 30.16 2.96
N THR A 407 13.04 29.06 3.70
CA THR A 407 12.85 27.68 3.22
C THR A 407 11.41 27.44 2.76
N LEU A 408 10.42 27.94 3.49
CA LEU A 408 9.01 27.84 3.12
C LEU A 408 8.71 28.64 1.85
N SER A 409 9.34 29.80 1.68
CA SER A 409 9.15 30.65 0.51
C SER A 409 9.66 30.05 -0.81
N ARG A 410 10.57 29.06 -0.73
CA ARG A 410 11.11 28.36 -1.90
C ARG A 410 10.25 27.16 -2.34
N LYS A 411 9.25 26.77 -1.55
CA LYS A 411 8.39 25.63 -1.90
C LYS A 411 7.51 25.94 -3.13
N PRO A 412 7.09 24.92 -3.88
CA PRO A 412 6.07 25.05 -4.91
C PRO A 412 4.79 25.68 -4.32
N ILE A 413 4.37 26.81 -4.88
CA ILE A 413 3.15 27.52 -4.51
C ILE A 413 2.11 27.36 -5.62
N THR A 414 0.91 26.92 -5.27
CA THR A 414 -0.27 26.98 -6.14
C THR A 414 -1.31 27.88 -5.49
N VAL A 415 -1.90 28.77 -6.28
CA VAL A 415 -2.94 29.70 -5.83
C VAL A 415 -4.32 29.12 -6.15
N ILE A 416 -5.16 29.03 -5.12
CA ILE A 416 -6.55 28.64 -5.19
C ILE A 416 -7.40 29.91 -5.10
N ALA A 417 -7.98 30.31 -6.23
CA ALA A 417 -8.89 31.44 -6.32
C ALA A 417 -10.31 30.97 -5.95
N ASN A 418 -10.69 31.13 -4.69
CA ASN A 418 -11.98 30.65 -4.17
C ASN A 418 -13.09 31.71 -4.31
N LYS A 419 -14.35 31.27 -4.22
CA LYS A 419 -15.57 32.11 -4.33
C LYS A 419 -15.82 32.76 -5.71
N ILE A 420 -15.41 32.10 -6.79
CA ILE A 420 -15.69 32.55 -8.17
C ILE A 420 -17.19 32.50 -8.56
N ASP A 421 -18.04 32.04 -7.64
CA ASP A 421 -19.48 32.00 -7.85
C ASP A 421 -20.16 33.36 -7.70
N ASP A 422 -19.44 34.35 -7.17
CA ASP A 422 -19.81 35.76 -7.13
C ASP A 422 -19.45 36.46 -8.45
N GLU A 423 -20.26 37.44 -8.86
CA GLU A 423 -20.03 38.24 -10.08
C GLU A 423 -18.74 39.06 -9.97
N ASP A 424 -18.46 39.61 -8.78
CA ASP A 424 -17.21 40.30 -8.50
C ASP A 424 -16.01 39.34 -8.60
N GLY A 425 -16.17 38.10 -8.15
CA GLY A 425 -15.14 37.07 -8.24
C GLY A 425 -14.79 36.69 -9.68
N LYS A 426 -15.77 36.61 -10.58
CA LYS A 426 -15.51 36.38 -12.01
C LYS A 426 -14.77 37.56 -12.63
N ARG A 427 -15.16 38.79 -12.28
CA ARG A 427 -14.56 40.01 -12.83
C ARG A 427 -13.09 40.15 -12.44
N GLN A 428 -12.77 39.83 -11.19
CA GLN A 428 -11.42 40.00 -10.65
C GLN A 428 -10.47 38.85 -10.99
N LEU A 429 -10.99 37.69 -11.40
CA LEU A 429 -10.18 36.52 -11.72
C LEU A 429 -9.13 36.82 -12.81
N GLU A 430 -9.53 37.48 -13.89
CA GLU A 430 -8.65 37.80 -15.02
C GLU A 430 -7.58 38.82 -14.64
N GLU A 431 -7.93 39.82 -13.82
CA GLU A 431 -6.94 40.79 -13.34
C GLU A 431 -5.95 40.14 -12.37
N THR A 432 -6.44 39.31 -11.45
CA THR A 432 -5.62 38.58 -10.47
C THR A 432 -4.66 37.61 -11.17
N ARG A 433 -5.12 36.91 -12.21
CA ARG A 433 -4.29 36.00 -13.02
C ARG A 433 -3.13 36.72 -13.72
N LYS A 434 -3.29 37.99 -14.10
CA LYS A 434 -2.21 38.78 -14.71
C LYS A 434 -1.16 39.25 -13.70
N ARG A 435 -1.55 39.44 -12.44
CA ARG A 435 -0.68 39.97 -11.38
C ARG A 435 0.05 38.89 -10.59
N ILE A 436 -0.52 37.68 -10.50
CA ILE A 436 0.06 36.56 -9.74
C ILE A 436 0.97 35.72 -10.65
N PRO A 437 2.26 35.52 -10.31
CA PRO A 437 3.21 34.77 -11.13
C PRO A 437 3.19 33.24 -10.90
N HIS A 438 2.12 32.71 -10.30
CA HIS A 438 1.99 31.30 -9.90
C HIS A 438 0.76 30.65 -10.54
N PRO A 439 0.71 29.30 -10.65
CA PRO A 439 -0.47 28.58 -11.12
C PRO A 439 -1.71 28.97 -10.31
N LEU A 440 -2.77 29.42 -11.01
CA LEU A 440 -4.01 29.90 -10.40
C LEU A 440 -5.19 29.02 -10.82
N LEU A 441 -5.82 28.39 -9.83
CA LEU A 441 -6.95 27.49 -9.99
C LEU A 441 -8.24 28.13 -9.44
N PRO A 442 -9.19 28.47 -10.31
CA PRO A 442 -10.46 29.07 -9.89
C PRO A 442 -11.46 28.00 -9.42
N ILE A 443 -11.93 28.09 -8.18
CA ILE A 443 -12.88 27.15 -7.58
C ILE A 443 -14.02 27.86 -6.84
N SER A 444 -15.17 27.20 -6.75
CA SER A 444 -16.20 27.56 -5.77
C SER A 444 -16.52 26.34 -4.93
N THR A 445 -16.18 26.43 -3.64
CA THR A 445 -16.53 25.38 -2.67
C THR A 445 -18.03 25.27 -2.43
N THR A 446 -18.74 26.40 -2.40
CA THR A 446 -20.20 26.43 -2.18
C THR A 446 -20.98 25.81 -3.33
N LYS A 447 -20.60 26.13 -4.57
CA LYS A 447 -21.27 25.60 -5.77
C LYS A 447 -20.58 24.36 -6.37
N MET A 448 -19.55 23.83 -5.70
CA MET A 448 -18.72 22.70 -6.16
C MET A 448 -18.18 22.89 -7.59
N ILE A 449 -17.82 24.13 -7.96
CA ILE A 449 -17.31 24.45 -9.29
C ILE A 449 -15.80 24.18 -9.34
N ASN A 450 -15.35 23.44 -10.36
CA ASN A 450 -13.95 23.10 -10.65
C ASN A 450 -13.21 22.33 -9.53
N ILE A 451 -13.92 21.76 -8.54
CA ILE A 451 -13.29 20.96 -7.48
C ILE A 451 -12.64 19.69 -8.06
N ASP A 452 -13.31 19.04 -9.02
CA ASP A 452 -12.78 17.92 -9.80
C ASP A 452 -11.44 18.24 -10.47
N LYS A 453 -11.36 19.39 -11.14
CA LYS A 453 -10.12 19.86 -11.79
C LYS A 453 -9.02 20.16 -10.77
N PHE A 454 -9.40 20.74 -9.63
CA PHE A 454 -8.47 20.97 -8.53
C PHE A 454 -7.87 19.67 -8.02
N LEU A 455 -8.69 18.61 -7.83
CA LEU A 455 -8.21 17.31 -7.39
C LEU A 455 -7.28 16.65 -8.41
N VAL A 456 -7.62 16.68 -9.70
CA VAL A 456 -6.75 16.17 -10.76
C VAL A 456 -5.41 16.92 -10.79
N TYR A 457 -5.43 18.24 -10.65
CA TYR A 457 -4.22 19.04 -10.56
C TYR A 457 -3.40 18.71 -9.31
N LEU A 458 -4.05 18.56 -8.16
CA LEU A 458 -3.42 18.21 -6.89
C LEU A 458 -2.67 16.87 -7.00
N ARG A 459 -3.24 15.91 -7.73
CA ARG A 459 -2.59 14.64 -8.01
C ARG A 459 -1.35 14.79 -8.88
N LYS A 460 -1.48 15.52 -9.98
CA LYS A 460 -0.36 15.79 -10.89
C LYS A 460 0.80 16.47 -10.15
N LEU A 461 0.48 17.49 -9.34
CA LEU A 461 1.46 18.20 -8.52
C LEU A 461 2.13 17.27 -7.51
N HIS A 462 1.37 16.38 -6.85
CA HIS A 462 1.93 15.40 -5.94
C HIS A 462 2.93 14.48 -6.65
N ASP A 463 2.54 13.90 -7.79
CA ASP A 463 3.37 12.95 -8.50
C ASP A 463 4.67 13.60 -9.00
N GLU A 464 4.57 14.81 -9.59
CA GLU A 464 5.73 15.60 -10.00
C GLU A 464 6.69 15.85 -8.83
N LEU A 465 6.17 16.30 -7.69
CA LEU A 465 6.97 16.64 -6.51
C LEU A 465 7.49 15.42 -5.74
N VAL A 466 6.91 14.24 -5.93
CA VAL A 466 7.40 12.99 -5.32
C VAL A 466 8.46 12.32 -6.20
N THR A 467 8.34 12.40 -7.53
CA THR A 467 9.31 11.81 -8.47
C THR A 467 10.57 12.65 -8.68
N ASP A 468 10.46 13.99 -8.63
CA ASP A 468 11.65 14.84 -8.61
C ASP A 468 12.25 14.80 -7.21
N ASP A 469 13.52 14.40 -7.11
CA ASP A 469 14.33 14.36 -5.89
C ASP A 469 14.53 15.78 -5.29
N TRP A 470 13.44 16.39 -4.81
CA TRP A 470 13.40 17.75 -4.27
C TRP A 470 14.20 17.89 -2.98
N ARG A 471 14.50 16.76 -2.31
CA ARG A 471 15.41 16.70 -1.16
C ARG A 471 16.88 16.79 -1.58
N ALA A 472 17.28 16.28 -2.74
CA ALA A 472 18.65 16.44 -3.25
C ALA A 472 19.02 17.91 -3.52
N LYS A 473 18.06 18.76 -3.88
CA LYS A 473 18.30 20.22 -4.05
C LYS A 473 18.36 21.01 -2.74
N PHE A 474 17.86 20.47 -1.63
CA PHE A 474 17.78 21.18 -0.35
C PHE A 474 18.93 20.84 0.62
N LEU A 475 19.68 19.77 0.35
CA LEU A 475 20.83 19.34 1.16
C LEU A 475 22.19 19.79 0.61
N ASP A 476 22.21 20.55 -0.50
CA ASP A 476 23.42 21.13 -1.09
C ASP A 476 23.63 22.63 -0.73
N THR A 477 22.91 23.11 0.29
CA THR A 477 23.16 24.39 1.01
C THR A 477 23.01 24.16 2.50
#